data_AF-A0AAW4PSV9-F1
#
_entry.id   AF-A0AAW4PSV9-F1
#
_cell.length_a   1.000
_cell.length_b   1.000
_cell.length_c   1.000
_cell.angle_alpha   90.00
_cell.angle_beta   90.00
_cell.angle_gamma   90.00
#
_symmetry.space_group_name_H-M   'P 1'
#
loop_
_entity.id
_entity.type
_entity.pdbx_description
1 polymer ?
#
loop_
_entity_poly.entity_id
_entity_poly.type
_entity_poly.pdbx_seq_one_letter_code
_entity_poly.pdbx_strand_id
1 'polypeptide(L)'
;MVGWIDVARVAVAVNMLLLAGLVYVWGRNYYELRSKHTLGPLVFALFLFGENAFALYFYLLDPLLAEWFSTAVPDPAWQAMVVLHVLEAVGLAVLTWTTWD
;
A
#
# COMPACT_ATOMS: atom_id res chain seq x y z
N MET A 1 10.85 8.50 20.68
CA MET A 1 9.73 7.53 20.65
C MET A 1 9.21 7.60 19.23
N VAL A 2 9.41 6.55 18.42
CA VAL A 2 8.90 6.54 17.04
C VAL A 2 7.38 6.61 17.15
N GLY A 3 6.77 7.67 16.63
CA GLY A 3 5.32 7.77 16.65
C GLY A 3 4.77 6.68 15.73
N TRP A 4 3.72 6.00 16.14
CA TRP A 4 2.94 5.11 15.25
C TRP A 4 2.58 5.79 13.90
N ILE A 5 2.51 7.13 13.85
CA ILE A 5 2.38 7.92 12.60
C ILE A 5 3.60 7.73 11.69
N ASP A 6 4.82 7.74 12.24
CA ASP A 6 6.04 7.51 11.47
C ASP A 6 6.07 6.08 10.92
N VAL A 7 5.60 5.10 11.71
CA VAL A 7 5.47 3.70 11.27
C VAL A 7 4.50 3.60 10.10
N ALA A 8 3.32 4.22 10.20
CA ALA A 8 2.33 4.23 9.13
C ALA A 8 2.89 4.85 7.84
N ARG A 9 3.58 5.99 7.96
CA ARG A 9 4.20 6.68 6.82
C ARG A 9 5.21 5.80 6.10
N VAL A 10 6.09 5.14 6.85
CA VAL A 10 7.09 4.23 6.28
C VAL A 10 6.41 3.03 5.64
N ALA A 11 5.44 2.40 6.31
CA ALA A 11 4.73 1.23 5.78
C ALA A 11 4.00 1.55 4.47
N VAL A 12 3.22 2.63 4.43
CA VAL A 12 2.48 3.04 3.22
C VAL A 12 3.45 3.43 2.09
N ALA A 13 4.55 4.12 2.39
CA ALA A 13 5.56 4.43 1.37
C ALA A 13 6.21 3.16 0.78
N VAL A 14 6.53 2.17 1.64
CA VAL A 14 7.06 0.88 1.21
C VAL A 14 6.04 0.13 0.34
N ASN A 15 4.78 0.06 0.76
CA ASN A 15 3.69 -0.57 -0.01
C ASN A 15 3.59 0.05 -1.41
N MET A 16 3.55 1.38 -1.47
CA MET A 16 3.49 2.12 -2.73
C MET A 16 4.65 1.78 -3.67
N LEU A 17 5.87 1.70 -3.16
CA LEU A 17 7.05 1.35 -3.97
C LEU A 17 7.00 -0.11 -4.48
N LEU A 18 6.64 -1.05 -3.61
CA LEU A 18 6.51 -2.47 -3.98
C LEU A 18 5.40 -2.68 -5.01
N LEU A 19 4.24 -2.07 -4.79
CA LEU A 19 3.10 -2.13 -5.70
C LEU A 19 3.44 -1.50 -7.06
N ALA A 20 4.16 -0.37 -7.09
CA ALA A 20 4.62 0.22 -8.35
C ALA A 20 5.50 -0.75 -9.15
N GLY A 21 6.42 -1.47 -8.47
CA GLY A 21 7.23 -2.52 -9.07
C GLY A 21 6.39 -3.68 -9.61
N LEU A 22 5.45 -4.19 -8.82
CA LEU A 22 4.55 -5.28 -9.21
C LEU A 22 3.63 -4.91 -10.38
N VAL A 23 3.04 -3.71 -10.36
CA VAL A 23 2.24 -3.17 -11.48
C VAL A 23 3.08 -3.09 -12.75
N TYR A 24 4.35 -2.66 -12.64
CA TYR A 24 5.25 -2.62 -13.78
C TYR A 24 5.52 -4.03 -14.34
N VAL A 25 5.90 -4.99 -13.49
CA VAL A 25 6.22 -6.36 -13.92
C VAL A 25 5.00 -7.05 -14.53
N TRP A 26 3.85 -7.04 -13.85
CA TRP A 26 2.65 -7.69 -14.36
C TRP A 26 2.02 -6.95 -15.54
N GLY A 27 2.15 -5.62 -15.60
CA GLY A 27 1.74 -4.81 -16.74
C GLY A 27 2.53 -5.17 -18.00
N ARG A 28 3.86 -5.30 -17.87
CA ARG A 28 4.73 -5.80 -18.93
C ARG A 28 4.35 -7.23 -19.35
N ASN A 29 4.22 -8.14 -18.39
CA ASN A 29 3.87 -9.53 -18.67
C ASN A 29 2.49 -9.66 -19.34
N TYR A 30 1.52 -8.83 -18.95
CA TYR A 30 0.23 -8.78 -19.61
C TYR A 30 0.33 -8.27 -21.06
N TYR A 31 1.17 -7.28 -21.32
CA TYR A 31 1.41 -6.80 -22.68
C TYR A 31 2.03 -7.87 -23.58
N GLU A 32 2.99 -8.64 -23.04
CA GLU A 32 3.71 -9.70 -23.77
C GLU A 32 2.86 -10.97 -23.94
N LEU A 33 2.22 -11.46 -22.87
CA LEU A 33 1.53 -12.77 -22.85
C LEU A 33 0.03 -12.67 -23.15
N ARG A 34 -0.59 -11.50 -22.92
CA ARG A 34 -2.05 -11.24 -23.05
C ARG A 34 -2.93 -12.29 -22.37
N SER A 35 -2.44 -12.85 -21.26
CA SER A 35 -3.10 -13.91 -20.51
C SER A 35 -3.93 -13.37 -19.35
N LYS A 36 -5.05 -14.04 -19.05
CA LYS A 36 -5.87 -13.74 -17.87
C LYS A 36 -5.11 -13.99 -16.56
N HIS A 37 -4.11 -14.87 -16.58
CA HIS A 37 -3.30 -15.20 -15.41
C HIS A 37 -2.46 -14.02 -14.90
N THR A 38 -2.06 -13.10 -15.79
CA THR A 38 -1.32 -11.88 -15.40
C THR A 38 -2.24 -10.69 -15.15
N LEU A 39 -3.46 -10.71 -15.70
CA LEU A 39 -4.44 -9.64 -15.52
C LEU A 39 -4.98 -9.59 -14.09
N GLY A 40 -5.27 -10.75 -13.48
CA GLY A 40 -5.79 -10.82 -12.11
C GLY A 40 -4.87 -10.13 -11.09
N PRO A 41 -3.59 -10.54 -10.98
CA PRO A 41 -2.62 -9.90 -10.10
C PRO A 41 -2.42 -8.41 -10.41
N LEU A 42 -2.39 -8.02 -11.68
CA LEU A 42 -2.25 -6.61 -12.09
C LEU A 42 -3.40 -5.75 -11.57
N VAL A 43 -4.65 -6.19 -11.78
CA VAL A 43 -5.83 -5.46 -11.30
C VAL A 43 -5.84 -5.38 -9.77
N PHE A 44 -5.47 -6.46 -9.10
CA PHE A 44 -5.34 -6.48 -7.64
C PHE A 44 -4.30 -5.47 -7.14
N ALA A 45 -3.09 -5.45 -7.72
CA ALA A 45 -2.08 -4.46 -7.34
C ALA A 45 -2.49 -3.03 -7.65
N LEU A 46 -3.21 -2.77 -8.76
CA LEU A 46 -3.72 -1.43 -9.04
C LEU A 46 -4.73 -0.95 -8.00
N PHE A 47 -5.63 -1.83 -7.54
CA PHE A 47 -6.56 -1.48 -6.46
C PHE A 47 -5.85 -1.24 -5.14
N LEU A 48 -4.92 -2.11 -4.73
CA LEU A 48 -4.13 -1.90 -3.52
C LEU A 48 -3.28 -0.62 -3.61
N PHE A 49 -2.73 -0.31 -4.78
CA PHE A 49 -1.98 0.92 -5.00
C PHE A 49 -2.88 2.15 -4.82
N GLY A 50 -4.10 2.10 -5.36
CA GLY A 50 -5.11 3.13 -5.14
C GLY A 50 -5.49 3.29 -3.66
N GLU A 51 -5.68 2.18 -2.93
CA GLU A 51 -5.98 2.18 -1.50
C GLU A 51 -4.85 2.81 -0.67
N ASN A 52 -3.59 2.44 -0.93
CA ASN A 52 -2.44 3.02 -0.24
C ASN A 52 -2.22 4.49 -0.60
N ALA A 53 -2.44 4.85 -1.87
CA ALA A 53 -2.37 6.25 -2.29
C ALA A 53 -3.44 7.10 -1.59
N PHE A 54 -4.64 6.56 -1.43
CA PHE A 54 -5.73 7.21 -0.71
C PHE A 54 -5.43 7.33 0.79
N ALA A 55 -4.88 6.29 1.41
CA ALA A 55 -4.40 6.34 2.79
C ALA A 55 -3.33 7.43 2.98
N LEU A 56 -2.36 7.50 2.07
CA LEU A 56 -1.33 8.55 2.08
C LEU A 56 -1.93 9.95 1.95
N TYR A 57 -2.95 10.13 1.09
CA TYR A 57 -3.67 11.39 0.96
C TYR A 57 -4.33 11.80 2.28
N PHE A 58 -5.08 10.89 2.91
CA PHE A 58 -5.77 11.14 4.17
C PHE A 58 -4.82 11.44 5.33
N TYR A 59 -3.67 10.75 5.39
CA TYR A 59 -2.76 10.86 6.52
C TYR A 59 -1.74 12.00 6.39
N LEU A 60 -1.40 12.44 5.18
CA LEU A 60 -0.30 13.38 4.98
C LEU A 60 -0.62 14.58 4.09
N LEU A 61 -1.43 14.43 3.05
CA LEU A 61 -1.53 15.47 2.02
C LEU A 61 -2.65 16.46 2.27
N ASP A 62 -3.79 16.01 2.79
CA ASP A 62 -4.92 16.88 3.11
C ASP A 62 -4.84 17.35 4.57
N PRO A 63 -4.58 18.65 4.84
CA PRO A 63 -4.41 19.14 6.20
C PRO A 63 -5.65 18.97 7.08
N LEU A 64 -6.84 19.11 6.49
CA LEU A 64 -8.11 19.01 7.21
C LEU A 64 -8.36 17.56 7.61
N LEU A 65 -8.19 16.63 6.67
CA LEU A 65 -8.38 15.20 6.95
C LEU A 65 -7.30 14.68 7.89
N ALA A 66 -6.04 15.09 7.72
CA ALA A 66 -4.96 14.68 8.62
C ALA A 66 -5.19 15.18 10.05
N GLU A 67 -5.64 16.43 10.23
CA GLU A 67 -6.00 16.97 11.54
C GLU A 67 -7.19 16.22 12.15
N TRP A 68 -8.27 16.04 11.39
CA TRP A 68 -9.43 15.28 11.83
C TRP A 68 -9.05 13.85 12.22
N PHE A 69 -8.22 13.20 11.40
CA PHE A 69 -7.78 11.83 11.64
C PHE A 69 -6.93 11.72 12.92
N SER A 70 -6.08 12.71 13.19
CA SER A 70 -5.22 12.72 14.39
C SER A 70 -5.96 13.11 15.68
N THR A 71 -7.13 13.74 15.59
CA THR A 71 -7.85 14.32 16.76
C THR A 71 -9.18 13.63 17.06
N ALA A 72 -9.86 13.11 16.04
CA ALA A 72 -11.20 12.53 16.18
C ALA A 72 -11.22 10.99 16.11
N VAL A 73 -10.15 10.35 15.63
CA VAL A 73 -10.08 8.89 15.53
C VAL A 73 -9.52 8.30 16.84
N PRO A 74 -10.21 7.33 17.48
CA PRO A 74 -9.74 6.71 18.71
C PRO A 74 -8.41 5.96 18.55
N ASP A 75 -7.62 5.95 19.62
CA ASP A 75 -6.30 5.31 19.66
C ASP A 75 -6.24 3.85 19.16
N PRO A 76 -7.18 2.97 19.56
CA PRO A 76 -7.15 1.59 19.09
C PRO A 76 -7.41 1.44 17.59
N ALA A 77 -8.25 2.31 17.01
CA ALA A 77 -8.65 2.20 15.62
C ALA A 77 -7.50 2.54 14.68
N TRP A 78 -6.74 3.61 14.97
CA TRP A 78 -5.61 3.97 14.13
C TRP A 78 -4.44 2.97 14.27
N GLN A 79 -4.17 2.47 15.48
CA GLN A 79 -3.15 1.45 15.69
C GLN A 79 -3.43 0.20 14.86
N ALA A 80 -4.70 -0.21 14.79
CA ALA A 80 -5.11 -1.32 13.94
C ALA A 80 -4.83 -1.04 12.45
N MET A 81 -5.11 0.16 11.95
CA MET A 81 -4.80 0.54 10.57
C MET A 81 -3.30 0.55 10.28
N VAL A 82 -2.46 1.03 11.20
CA VAL A 82 -1.00 0.95 11.06
C VAL A 82 -0.54 -0.50 10.95
N VAL A 83 -1.07 -1.37 11.82
CA VAL A 83 -0.75 -2.80 11.79
C VAL A 83 -1.15 -3.44 10.46
N LEU A 84 -2.31 -3.08 9.90
CA LEU A 84 -2.75 -3.58 8.60
C LEU A 84 -1.77 -3.19 7.48
N HIS A 85 -1.33 -1.92 7.43
CA HIS A 85 -0.34 -1.49 6.42
C HIS A 85 1.02 -2.17 6.59
N VAL A 86 1.43 -2.47 7.84
CA VAL A 86 2.67 -3.23 8.09
C VAL A 86 2.53 -4.68 7.63
N LEU A 87 1.41 -5.34 7.92
CA LEU A 87 1.15 -6.70 7.44
C LEU A 87 1.08 -6.75 5.91
N GLU A 88 0.46 -5.74 5.30
CA GLU A 88 0.44 -5.56 3.86
C GLU A 88 1.86 -5.43 3.30
N ALA A 89 2.73 -4.62 3.92
CA ALA A 89 4.12 -4.47 3.51
C ALA A 89 4.88 -5.80 3.51
N VAL A 90 4.67 -6.62 4.53
CA VAL A 90 5.26 -7.96 4.61
C VAL A 90 4.70 -8.84 3.49
N GLY A 91 3.38 -8.85 3.27
CA GLY A 91 2.75 -9.62 2.21
C GLY A 91 3.25 -9.22 0.81
N LEU A 92 3.33 -7.92 0.54
CA LEU A 92 3.85 -7.37 -0.70
C LEU A 92 5.34 -7.63 -0.90
N ALA A 93 6.14 -7.60 0.17
CA ALA A 93 7.56 -7.94 0.09
C ALA A 93 7.76 -9.39 -0.34
N VAL A 94 6.99 -10.31 0.26
CA VAL A 94 7.00 -11.74 -0.13
C VAL A 94 6.55 -11.91 -1.57
N LEU A 95 5.44 -11.26 -1.96
CA LEU A 95 4.90 -11.35 -3.32
C LEU A 95 5.85 -10.78 -4.38
N THR A 96 6.55 -9.70 -4.03
CA THR A 96 7.55 -9.06 -4.87
C THR A 96 8.77 -9.97 -5.03
N TRP A 97 9.25 -10.56 -3.93
CA TRP A 97 10.34 -11.54 -3.96
C TRP A 97 10.01 -12.75 -4.84
N THR A 98 8.82 -13.35 -4.67
CA THR A 98 8.42 -14.52 -5.48
C THR A 98 8.08 -14.19 -6.93
N THR A 99 7.82 -12.93 -7.27
CA THR A 99 7.56 -12.48 -8.65
C THR A 99 8.87 -12.17 -9.40
N TRP A 100 9.93 -11.81 -8.68
CA TRP A 100 11.24 -11.52 -9.27
C TRP A 100 12.20 -12.71 -9.37
N ASP A 101 11.89 -13.82 -8.68
CA ASP A 101 12.59 -15.11 -8.83
C ASP A 101 12.23 -15.80 -10.15
#